data_AF-A0A920USV4-F1
#
_entry.id   AF-A0A920USV4-F1
#
_cell.length_a   1.000
_cell.length_b   1.000
_cell.length_c   1.000
_cell.angle_alpha   90.00
_cell.angle_beta   90.00
_cell.angle_gamma   90.00
#
_symmetry.space_group_name_H-M   'P 1'
#
loop_
_entity.id
_entity.type
_entity.pdbx_description
1 polymer ?
#
loop_
_entity_poly.entity_id
_entity_poly.type
_entity_poly.pdbx_seq_one_letter_code
_entity_poly.pdbx_strand_id
1 'polypeptide(L)' 'MNAEIYAICYGRSVRTRGESFIGGDPHDGPMPMAYYIWLIRQQGRLLVVDTGFDAMVALNGIVNF' A
#
# COMPACT_ATOMS: atom_id res chain seq x y z
N MET A 1 6.16 15.89 -23.40
CA MET A 1 6.37 14.42 -23.29
C MET A 1 5.67 13.96 -22.03
N ASN A 2 4.74 13.01 -22.16
CA ASN A 2 3.87 12.62 -21.04
C ASN A 2 4.53 11.52 -20.22
N ALA A 3 4.22 11.47 -18.93
CA ALA A 3 4.54 10.35 -18.06
C ALA A 3 3.31 9.45 -17.95
N GLU A 4 3.53 8.14 -17.89
CA GLU A 4 2.51 7.15 -17.54
C GLU A 4 2.75 6.71 -16.10
N ILE A 5 1.69 6.74 -15.29
CA ILE A 5 1.75 6.41 -13.87
C ILE A 5 0.78 5.25 -13.63
N TYR A 6 1.33 4.11 -13.20
CA TYR A 6 0.57 2.91 -12.92
C TYR A 6 0.45 2.72 -11.41
N ALA A 7 -0.77 2.62 -10.91
CA ALA A 7 -1.05 2.18 -9.55
C ALA A 7 -1.24 0.65 -9.57
N ILE A 8 -0.27 -0.09 -9.05
CA ILE A 8 -0.30 -1.55 -9.01
C ILE A 8 -0.74 -1.94 -7.60
N CYS A 9 -1.93 -2.54 -7.49
CA CYS A 9 -2.42 -3.04 -6.21
C CYS A 9 -1.50 -4.19 -5.76
N TYR A 10 -0.67 -3.93 -4.76
CA TYR A 10 0.32 -4.85 -4.24
C TYR A 10 -0.28 -5.82 -3.23
N GLY A 11 -1.21 -5.35 -2.40
CA GLY A 11 -1.90 -6.21 -1.44
C GLY A 11 -3.03 -5.51 -0.71
N ARG A 12 -3.79 -6.25 0.07
CA ARG A 12 -4.94 -5.78 0.83
C ARG A 12 -4.92 -6.29 2.26
N SER A 13 -5.45 -5.52 3.19
CA SER A 13 -5.59 -5.90 4.59
C SER A 13 -6.94 -5.46 5.14
N VAL A 14 -7.41 -6.11 6.19
CA VAL A 14 -8.50 -5.58 7.02
C VAL A 14 -7.88 -5.21 8.35
N ARG A 15 -7.77 -3.90 8.60
CA ARG A 15 -7.26 -3.33 9.85
C ARG A 15 -8.39 -2.76 10.69
N THR A 16 -8.08 -2.27 11.88
CA THR A 16 -8.98 -1.36 12.58
C THR A 16 -8.58 0.10 12.34
N ARG A 17 -9.49 1.04 12.59
CA ARG A 17 -9.19 2.46 12.51
C ARG A 17 -8.15 2.87 13.55
N GLY A 18 -8.24 2.36 14.78
CA GLY A 18 -7.25 2.61 15.82
C GLY A 18 -5.81 2.22 15.43
N GLU A 19 -5.65 1.23 14.55
CA GLU A 19 -4.35 0.80 14.01
C GLU A 19 -3.78 1.70 12.90
N SER A 20 -4.64 2.53 12.29
CA SER A 20 -4.30 3.34 11.11
C SER A 20 -4.05 4.82 11.43
N PHE A 21 -4.59 5.31 12.55
CA PHE A 21 -4.47 6.71 12.96
C PHE A 21 -3.56 6.88 14.19
N ILE A 22 -2.61 7.82 14.10
CA ILE A 22 -1.77 8.20 15.24
C ILE A 22 -2.67 8.86 16.31
N GLY A 23 -2.71 8.29 17.50
CA GLY A 23 -3.61 8.73 18.58
C GLY A 23 -4.97 8.03 18.61
N GLY A 24 -5.22 7.09 17.70
CA GLY A 24 -6.45 6.31 17.62
C GLY A 24 -7.60 7.02 16.92
N ASP A 25 -8.75 6.33 16.84
CA ASP A 25 -10.01 6.83 16.27
C ASP A 25 -11.15 6.52 17.26
N PRO A 26 -11.90 7.53 17.77
CA PRO A 26 -13.07 7.32 18.62
C PRO A 26 -14.19 6.52 17.95
N HIS A 27 -14.18 6.45 16.62
CA HIS A 27 -15.07 5.65 15.79
C HIS A 27 -14.38 4.35 15.34
N ASP A 28 -13.82 3.61 16.30
CA ASP A 28 -13.07 2.39 16.00
C ASP A 28 -13.94 1.32 15.31
N GLY A 29 -13.35 0.60 14.36
CA GLY A 29 -14.04 -0.40 13.55
C GLY A 29 -13.22 -0.85 12.35
N PRO A 30 -13.70 -1.86 11.59
CA PRO A 30 -12.99 -2.40 10.45
C PRO A 30 -12.72 -1.34 9.37
N MET A 31 -11.49 -1.33 8.88
CA MET A 31 -11.00 -0.47 7.81
C MET A 31 -10.23 -1.31 6.79
N PRO A 32 -10.93 -1.79 5.73
CA PRO A 32 -10.26 -2.41 4.61
C PRO A 32 -9.29 -1.43 3.96
N MET A 33 -8.06 -1.87 3.69
CA MET A 33 -7.02 -1.08 3.03
C MET A 33 -6.38 -1.83 1.88
N ALA A 34 -5.97 -1.10 0.85
CA ALA A 34 -5.14 -1.58 -0.25
C ALA A 34 -3.82 -0.83 -0.27
N TYR A 35 -2.73 -1.57 -0.47
CA TYR A 35 -1.38 -1.04 -0.61
C TYR A 35 -1.01 -1.08 -2.08
N TYR A 36 -0.37 -0.01 -2.56
CA TYR A 36 0.00 0.14 -3.95
C TYR A 36 1.50 0.33 -4.09
N ILE A 37 2.07 -0.29 -5.11
CA ILE A 37 3.38 0.07 -5.64
C ILE A 37 3.12 0.88 -6.91
N TRP A 38 3.89 1.94 -7.12
CA TRP A 38 3.70 2.82 -8.26
C TRP A 38 4.86 2.67 -9.25
N LEU A 39 4.53 2.51 -10.52
CA LEU A 39 5.50 2.57 -11.61
C LEU A 39 5.27 3.86 -12.41
N ILE A 40 6.32 4.67 -12.52
CA ILE A 40 6.33 5.87 -13.36
C ILE A 40 7.22 5.59 -14.57
N ARG A 41 6.64 5.67 -15.77
CA ARG A 41 7.34 5.50 -17.05
C ARG A 41 7.40 6.83 -17.80
N GLN A 42 8.61 7.30 -18.09
CA GLN A 42 8.81 8.53 -18.85
C GLN A 42 10.15 8.50 -19.59
N GLN A 43 10.16 8.77 -20.90
CA GLN A 43 11.38 8.92 -21.70
C GLN A 43 12.40 7.76 -21.55
N GLY A 44 11.91 6.52 -21.55
CA GLY A 44 12.76 5.33 -21.38
C GLY A 44 13.26 5.10 -19.95
N ARG A 45 12.89 5.96 -18.99
CA ARG A 45 13.14 5.76 -17.56
C ARG A 45 11.96 5.08 -16.91
N LEU A 46 12.28 4.22 -15.94
CA LEU A 46 11.33 3.56 -15.06
C LEU A 46 11.70 3.94 -13.63
N LEU A 47 10.74 4.52 -12.90
CA LEU A 47 10.88 4.80 -11.48
C LEU A 47 9.84 3.98 -10.74
N VAL A 48 10.29 3.27 -9.70
CA VAL A 48 9.43 2.56 -8.77
C VAL A 48 9.32 3.41 -7.51
N VAL A 49 8.09 3.63 -7.04
CA VAL A 49 7.81 4.30 -5.75
C VAL A 49 7.15 3.28 -4.83
N ASP A 50 7.67 3.20 -3.61
CA ASP A 50 7.49 2.12 -2.64
C ASP A 50 7.95 0.74 -3.14
N THR A 51 8.12 -0.19 -2.21
CA THR A 51 8.56 -1.56 -2.49
C THR A 51 7.78 -2.62 -1.72
N GLY A 52 6.61 -2.25 -1.19
CA GLY A 52 5.81 -3.14 -0.36
C GLY A 52 6.40 -3.33 1.04
N PHE A 53 6.05 -4.47 1.67
CA PHE A 53 6.47 -4.81 3.02
C PHE A 53 7.72 -5.69 3.01
N ASP A 54 8.45 -5.70 4.13
CA ASP A 54 9.47 -6.72 4.35
C ASP A 54 8.82 -8.13 4.41
N ALA A 55 9.64 -9.15 4.14
CA ALA A 55 9.16 -10.52 4.04
C ALA A 55 8.53 -11.04 5.35
N MET A 56 9.01 -10.61 6.52
CA MET A 56 8.45 -11.06 7.80
C MET A 56 7.06 -10.45 8.03
N VAL A 57 6.87 -9.16 7.75
CA VAL A 57 5.56 -8.50 7.83
C VAL A 57 4.59 -9.08 6.80
N ALA A 58 5.08 -9.37 5.59
CA ALA A 58 4.28 -10.01 4.54
C ALA A 58 3.75 -11.40 4.94
N LEU A 59 4.58 -12.22 5.58
CA LEU A 59 4.23 -13.59 5.96
C LEU A 59 3.35 -13.70 7.20
N ASN A 60 3.25 -12.64 8.00
CA ASN A 60 2.42 -12.63 9.22
C ASN A 60 0.90 -12.56 8.93
N GLY A 61 0.47 -12.66 7.67
CA GLY A 61 -0.94 -12.70 7.27
C GLY A 61 -1.67 -11.36 7.40
N ILE A 62 -0.95 -10.28 7.69
CA ILE A 62 -1.50 -8.92 7.81
C ILE A 62 -1.94 -8.39 6.44
N VAL A 63 -1.25 -8.81 5.37
CA VAL A 63 -1.50 -8.36 4.00
C VAL A 63 -1.69 -9.57 3.09
N ASN A 64 -2.79 -9.57 2.35
CA ASN A 64 -3.10 -10.52 1.30
C ASN A 64 -2.65 -9.94 -0.04
N PHE A 65 -1.78 -10.64 -0.76
CA PHE A 65 -1.23 -10.21 -2.05
C PHE A 65 -2.13 -10.62 -3.21
#